data_AF-A0A821AVU3-F1
#
_entry.id   AF-A0A821AVU3-F1
#
_cell.length_a   1.000
_cell.length_b   1.000
_cell.length_c   1.000
_cell.angle_alpha   90.00
_cell.angle_beta   90.00
_cell.angle_gamma   90.00
#
_symmetry.space_group_name_H-M   'P 1'
#
loop_
_entity.id
_entity.type
_entity.pdbx_description
1 polymer ?
#
loop_
_entity_poly.entity_id
_entity_poly.type
_entity_poly.pdbx_seq_one_letter_code
_entity_poly.pdbx_strand_id
1 'polypeptide(L)'
;MNITFDERKTRARVYSLIGEYTENYSNLTDRPVKEALEDLATFCTRSFDQQAIIVRELFTNAFEAKPRARRAVGHLLDAAHNENLICEKAILAGVEMIIEAAPDYRVDIPLIWQYIGEILGAFVGTSTSNMALLKPIFECAPDDKVKQFFQFIIRYATEFSSQTRIQSFWQSSGFSLNDLIRADLIDSTFSNEFDWLFGTPKNESHSPCADLQLVKLLKSANDQGTTITDPEIITYVREHMDPSEKFYIRNIVLSYLEACLINRDPQKKIQEDIAKKRMTVLNTIIDHKFEAEIQAVYAIQNFVTKLEHPPKMARLLFDIFYDEKCVSEDALFEWLRNPDQSETEGHSAVEISTKDFFTWLTQAETEVEEGEEEWENLILVS
;
A
#
# COMPACT_ATOMS: atom_id res chain seq x y z
N MET A 1 -28.14 -32.73 -8.21
CA MET A 1 -27.81 -33.65 -7.08
C MET A 1 -27.56 -32.76 -5.88
N ASN A 2 -28.36 -32.87 -4.82
CA ASN A 2 -28.00 -32.25 -3.53
C ASN A 2 -26.77 -33.01 -3.01
N ILE A 3 -25.61 -32.38 -3.09
CA ILE A 3 -24.39 -32.90 -2.49
C ILE A 3 -24.58 -32.76 -0.98
N THR A 4 -25.00 -33.83 -0.32
CA THR A 4 -25.04 -33.91 1.14
C THR A 4 -23.61 -34.02 1.63
N PHE A 5 -23.12 -33.01 2.34
CA PHE A 5 -21.80 -33.01 2.96
C PHE A 5 -21.91 -33.37 4.45
N ASP A 6 -20.84 -33.91 5.01
CA ASP A 6 -20.74 -34.16 6.44
C ASP A 6 -20.25 -32.89 7.14
N GLU A 7 -21.13 -32.24 7.89
CA GLU A 7 -20.83 -31.02 8.63
C GLU A 7 -19.71 -31.24 9.65
N ARG A 8 -19.75 -32.33 10.44
CA ARG A 8 -18.72 -32.59 11.46
C ARG A 8 -17.35 -32.77 10.83
N LYS A 9 -17.30 -33.49 9.71
CA LYS A 9 -16.07 -33.67 8.94
C LYS A 9 -15.58 -32.34 8.38
N THR A 10 -16.48 -31.49 7.90
CA THR A 10 -16.13 -30.16 7.36
C THR A 10 -15.52 -29.28 8.46
N ARG A 11 -16.17 -29.21 9.64
CA ARG A 11 -15.65 -28.46 10.80
C ARG A 11 -14.25 -28.92 11.20
N ALA A 12 -14.02 -30.24 11.30
CA ALA A 12 -12.72 -30.79 11.68
C ALA A 12 -11.62 -30.44 10.66
N ARG A 13 -11.94 -30.42 9.36
CA ARG A 13 -10.99 -30.03 8.31
C ARG A 13 -10.65 -28.53 8.37
N VAL A 14 -11.65 -27.67 8.57
CA VAL A 14 -11.42 -26.22 8.72
C VAL A 14 -10.56 -25.92 9.96
N TYR A 15 -10.79 -26.61 11.07
CA TYR A 15 -9.96 -26.48 12.28
C TYR A 15 -8.48 -26.78 12.00
N SER A 16 -8.20 -27.91 11.32
CA SER A 16 -6.83 -28.29 10.96
C SER A 16 -6.18 -27.27 10.01
N LEU A 17 -6.92 -26.85 8.99
CA LEU A 17 -6.47 -25.89 8.00
C LEU A 17 -6.10 -24.55 8.65
N ILE A 18 -6.95 -24.02 9.54
CA ILE A 18 -6.68 -22.76 10.23
C ILE A 18 -5.45 -22.86 11.13
N GLY A 19 -5.31 -23.96 11.87
CA GLY A 19 -4.15 -24.17 12.73
C GLY A 19 -2.84 -24.03 11.95
N GLU A 20 -2.70 -24.79 10.87
CA GLU A 20 -1.50 -24.77 10.02
C GLU A 20 -1.30 -23.43 9.30
N TYR A 21 -2.37 -22.89 8.71
CA TYR A 21 -2.28 -21.65 7.94
C TYR A 21 -1.91 -20.45 8.82
N THR A 22 -2.54 -20.30 9.98
CA THR A 22 -2.31 -19.12 10.84
C THR A 22 -0.95 -19.14 11.52
N GLU A 23 -0.37 -20.32 11.79
CA GLU A 23 1.00 -20.48 12.28
C GLU A 23 2.03 -20.07 11.22
N ASN A 24 1.81 -20.44 9.96
CA ASN A 24 2.72 -20.17 8.85
C ASN A 24 2.43 -18.85 8.11
N TYR A 25 1.34 -18.16 8.43
CA TYR A 25 0.89 -16.95 7.74
C TYR A 25 1.99 -15.90 7.65
N SER A 26 2.17 -15.28 6.48
CA SER A 26 3.16 -14.24 6.23
C SER A 26 2.55 -13.12 5.40
N ASN A 27 2.92 -11.88 5.71
CA ASN A 27 2.57 -10.71 4.89
C ASN A 27 3.60 -10.45 3.77
N LEU A 28 4.68 -11.23 3.73
CA LEU A 28 5.79 -11.04 2.78
C LEU A 28 5.70 -11.98 1.58
N THR A 29 4.90 -13.04 1.67
CA THR A 29 4.78 -14.06 0.64
C THR A 29 3.37 -14.64 0.61
N ASP A 30 2.89 -14.95 -0.59
CA ASP A 30 1.58 -15.60 -0.77
C ASP A 30 1.63 -17.12 -0.62
N ARG A 31 2.81 -17.69 -0.35
CA ARG A 31 2.98 -19.13 -0.26
C ARG A 31 2.03 -19.78 0.77
N PRO A 32 1.92 -19.29 2.02
CA PRO A 32 1.05 -19.91 3.00
C PRO A 32 -0.43 -19.84 2.62
N VAL A 33 -0.87 -18.74 1.97
CA VAL A 33 -2.28 -18.62 1.55
C VAL A 33 -2.57 -19.54 0.36
N LYS A 34 -1.63 -19.71 -0.57
CA LYS A 34 -1.75 -20.68 -1.67
C LYS A 34 -1.83 -22.13 -1.16
N GLU A 35 -0.96 -22.51 -0.22
CA GLU A 35 -1.00 -23.85 0.42
C GLU A 35 -2.35 -24.07 1.15
N ALA A 36 -2.85 -23.07 1.87
CA ALA A 36 -4.15 -23.15 2.53
C ALA A 36 -5.32 -23.24 1.55
N LEU A 37 -5.26 -22.53 0.41
CA LEU A 37 -6.25 -22.63 -0.66
C LEU A 37 -6.26 -24.02 -1.30
N GLU A 38 -5.09 -24.60 -1.53
CA GLU A 38 -4.97 -25.96 -2.06
C GLU A 38 -5.59 -26.99 -1.10
N ASP A 39 -5.32 -26.90 0.22
CA ASP A 39 -5.99 -27.77 1.19
C ASP A 39 -7.51 -27.52 1.21
N LEU A 40 -7.95 -26.26 1.23
CA LEU A 40 -9.38 -25.92 1.18
C LEU A 40 -10.07 -26.54 -0.04
N ALA A 41 -9.45 -26.47 -1.22
CA ALA A 41 -9.98 -27.03 -2.45
C ALA A 41 -10.16 -28.56 -2.40
N THR A 42 -9.42 -29.27 -1.53
CA THR A 42 -9.54 -30.74 -1.42
C THR A 42 -10.80 -31.20 -0.66
N PHE A 43 -11.53 -30.30 0.02
CA PHE A 43 -12.81 -30.62 0.66
C PHE A 43 -13.95 -29.65 0.42
N CYS A 44 -13.66 -28.43 -0.02
CA CYS A 44 -14.69 -27.47 -0.39
C CYS A 44 -15.41 -27.99 -1.64
N THR A 45 -16.68 -28.35 -1.49
CA THR A 45 -17.53 -28.74 -2.63
C THR A 45 -18.30 -27.53 -3.15
N ARG A 46 -19.00 -27.72 -4.27
CA ARG A 46 -19.94 -26.72 -4.81
C ARG A 46 -21.25 -26.61 -4.00
N SER A 47 -21.34 -27.26 -2.85
CA SER A 47 -22.50 -27.16 -1.97
C SER A 47 -22.50 -25.82 -1.26
N PHE A 48 -23.52 -25.01 -1.53
CA PHE A 48 -23.74 -23.71 -0.90
C PHE A 48 -23.73 -23.80 0.63
N ASP A 49 -24.47 -24.76 1.19
CA ASP A 49 -24.57 -24.98 2.63
C ASP A 49 -23.20 -25.32 3.24
N GLN A 50 -22.39 -26.13 2.54
CA GLN A 50 -21.05 -26.45 3.02
C GLN A 50 -20.16 -25.20 3.01
N GLN A 51 -20.21 -24.40 1.95
CA GLN A 51 -19.43 -23.18 1.83
C GLN A 51 -19.79 -22.18 2.93
N ALA A 52 -21.08 -21.99 3.22
CA ALA A 52 -21.53 -21.12 4.31
C ALA A 52 -21.02 -21.61 5.67
N ILE A 53 -21.04 -22.93 5.90
CA ILE A 53 -20.46 -23.54 7.10
C ILE A 53 -18.94 -23.35 7.16
N ILE A 54 -18.23 -23.50 6.04
CA ILE A 54 -16.79 -23.21 5.98
C ILE A 54 -16.52 -21.78 6.42
N VAL A 55 -17.25 -20.80 5.87
CA VAL A 55 -17.12 -19.38 6.25
C VAL A 55 -17.38 -19.19 7.75
N ARG A 56 -18.47 -19.75 8.29
CA ARG A 56 -18.74 -19.71 9.73
C ARG A 56 -17.56 -20.26 10.54
N GLU A 57 -17.08 -21.45 10.19
CA GLU A 57 -15.97 -22.10 10.89
C GLU A 57 -14.66 -21.32 10.75
N LEU A 58 -14.44 -20.62 9.63
CA LEU A 58 -13.28 -19.76 9.47
C LEU A 58 -13.25 -18.68 10.58
N PHE A 59 -14.40 -18.07 10.86
CA PHE A 59 -14.54 -17.06 11.90
C PHE A 59 -14.42 -17.64 13.31
N THR A 60 -15.19 -18.70 13.61
CA THR A 60 -15.25 -19.26 14.98
C THR A 60 -13.90 -19.75 15.47
N ASN A 61 -13.10 -20.38 14.61
CA ASN A 61 -11.77 -20.86 14.94
C ASN A 61 -10.73 -19.74 15.14
N ALA A 62 -11.07 -18.50 14.76
CA ALA A 62 -10.18 -17.35 14.87
C ALA A 62 -10.54 -16.39 16.02
N PHE A 63 -11.72 -16.50 16.62
CA PHE A 63 -12.16 -15.56 17.66
C PHE A 63 -11.22 -15.51 18.86
N GLU A 64 -10.85 -16.65 19.42
CA GLU A 64 -9.94 -16.73 20.57
C GLU A 64 -8.45 -16.72 20.18
N ALA A 65 -8.15 -16.63 18.89
CA ALA A 65 -6.78 -16.59 18.39
C ALA A 65 -6.15 -15.18 18.53
N LYS A 66 -4.88 -15.05 18.13
CA LYS A 66 -4.17 -13.75 18.12
C LYS A 66 -4.65 -12.88 16.95
N PRO A 67 -4.51 -11.54 17.01
CA PRO A 67 -4.88 -10.65 15.91
C PRO A 67 -4.27 -11.03 14.55
N ARG A 68 -3.03 -11.56 14.54
CA ARG A 68 -2.37 -12.08 13.33
C ARG A 68 -3.17 -13.21 12.66
N ALA A 69 -3.77 -14.10 13.44
CA ALA A 69 -4.56 -15.22 12.93
C ALA A 69 -5.89 -14.74 12.34
N ARG A 70 -6.58 -13.81 13.00
CA ARG A 70 -7.81 -13.18 12.45
C ARG A 70 -7.55 -12.46 11.14
N ARG A 71 -6.43 -11.72 11.07
CA ARG A 71 -5.95 -11.11 9.83
C ARG A 71 -5.73 -12.16 8.72
N ALA A 72 -5.04 -13.25 9.05
CA ALA A 72 -4.79 -14.33 8.10
C ALA A 72 -6.11 -14.91 7.56
N VAL A 73 -7.06 -15.20 8.44
CA VAL A 73 -8.36 -15.74 8.04
C VAL A 73 -9.11 -14.82 7.09
N GLY A 74 -9.09 -13.50 7.31
CA GLY A 74 -9.68 -12.54 6.37
C GLY A 74 -9.01 -12.57 4.99
N HIS A 75 -7.68 -12.70 4.94
CA HIS A 75 -6.94 -12.87 3.68
C HIS A 75 -7.29 -14.18 2.97
N LEU A 76 -7.39 -15.30 3.69
CA LEU A 76 -7.80 -16.58 3.10
C LEU A 76 -9.24 -16.53 2.55
N LEU A 77 -10.15 -15.84 3.25
CA LEU A 77 -11.53 -15.68 2.79
C LEU A 77 -11.59 -14.94 1.45
N ASP A 78 -10.80 -13.87 1.29
CA ASP A 78 -10.65 -13.17 0.02
C ASP A 78 -10.07 -14.08 -1.07
N ALA A 79 -8.97 -14.75 -0.76
CA ALA A 79 -8.30 -15.61 -1.73
C ALA A 79 -9.23 -16.77 -2.19
N ALA A 80 -10.04 -17.32 -1.27
CA ALA A 80 -11.01 -18.38 -1.57
C ALA A 80 -12.19 -17.86 -2.40
N HIS A 81 -12.58 -16.59 -2.20
CA HIS A 81 -13.58 -15.93 -3.02
C HIS A 81 -13.08 -15.71 -4.45
N ASN A 82 -11.86 -15.17 -4.59
CA ASN A 82 -11.24 -14.86 -5.88
C ASN A 82 -10.99 -16.13 -6.73
N GLU A 83 -10.61 -17.24 -6.09
CA GLU A 83 -10.45 -18.56 -6.75
C GLU A 83 -11.79 -19.29 -6.98
N ASN A 84 -12.94 -18.65 -6.71
CA ASN A 84 -14.27 -19.21 -6.85
C ASN A 84 -14.51 -20.50 -6.04
N LEU A 85 -13.73 -20.73 -4.97
CA LEU A 85 -13.95 -21.85 -4.05
C LEU A 85 -15.17 -21.59 -3.15
N ILE A 86 -15.36 -20.33 -2.73
CA ILE A 86 -16.49 -19.89 -1.92
C ILE A 86 -17.21 -18.78 -2.68
N CYS A 87 -18.48 -19.02 -3.02
CA CYS A 87 -19.27 -18.02 -3.73
C CYS A 87 -19.73 -16.89 -2.79
N GLU A 88 -19.97 -15.71 -3.36
CA GLU A 88 -20.43 -14.51 -2.63
C GLU A 88 -21.61 -14.80 -1.69
N LYS A 89 -22.64 -15.49 -2.20
CA LYS A 89 -23.83 -15.82 -1.41
C LYS A 89 -23.49 -16.64 -0.16
N ALA A 90 -22.51 -17.55 -0.27
CA ALA A 90 -22.11 -18.39 0.86
C ALA A 90 -21.29 -17.60 1.88
N ILE A 91 -20.52 -16.60 1.44
CA ILE A 91 -19.86 -15.63 2.34
C ILE A 91 -20.91 -14.88 3.16
N LEU A 92 -21.91 -14.29 2.48
CA LEU A 92 -22.98 -13.55 3.14
C LEU A 92 -23.73 -14.43 4.16
N ALA A 93 -24.14 -15.63 3.76
CA ALA A 93 -24.83 -16.56 4.65
C ALA A 93 -23.97 -17.01 5.85
N GLY A 94 -22.67 -17.26 5.64
CA GLY A 94 -21.76 -17.63 6.74
C GLY A 94 -21.51 -16.47 7.71
N VAL A 95 -21.38 -15.24 7.21
CA VAL A 95 -21.23 -14.04 8.03
C VAL A 95 -22.52 -13.72 8.79
N GLU A 96 -23.69 -13.88 8.16
CA GLU A 96 -25.00 -13.74 8.81
C GLU A 96 -25.13 -14.69 10.02
N MET A 97 -24.79 -15.98 9.87
CA MET A 97 -24.78 -16.93 10.99
C MET A 97 -23.89 -16.48 12.16
N ILE A 98 -22.78 -15.79 11.86
CA ILE A 98 -21.87 -15.26 12.88
C ILE A 98 -22.45 -14.03 13.57
N ILE A 99 -23.05 -13.11 12.82
CA ILE A 99 -23.67 -11.89 13.36
C ILE A 99 -24.87 -12.24 14.24
N GLU A 100 -25.72 -13.18 13.81
CA GLU A 100 -26.86 -13.68 14.59
C GLU A 100 -26.44 -14.32 15.91
N ALA A 101 -25.32 -15.07 15.91
CA ALA A 101 -24.78 -15.73 17.10
C ALA A 101 -23.86 -14.83 17.95
N ALA A 102 -23.51 -13.62 17.48
CA ALA A 102 -22.60 -12.71 18.18
C ALA A 102 -23.06 -12.35 19.62
N PRO A 103 -24.36 -12.17 19.93
CA PRO A 103 -24.82 -11.96 21.30
C PRO A 103 -24.50 -13.12 22.24
N ASP A 104 -24.56 -14.37 21.76
CA ASP A 104 -24.24 -15.55 22.55
C ASP A 104 -22.73 -15.65 22.78
N TYR A 105 -21.92 -15.46 21.73
CA TYR A 105 -20.46 -15.41 21.87
C TYR A 105 -19.98 -14.30 22.81
N ARG A 106 -20.69 -13.17 22.87
CA ARG A 106 -20.32 -12.05 23.73
C ARG A 106 -20.25 -12.41 25.21
N VAL A 107 -21.00 -13.43 25.64
CA VAL A 107 -21.00 -13.91 27.03
C VAL A 107 -19.60 -14.36 27.44
N ASP A 108 -18.92 -15.11 26.57
CA ASP A 108 -17.59 -15.65 26.83
C ASP A 108 -16.47 -14.82 26.18
N ILE A 109 -16.78 -14.06 25.12
CA ILE A 109 -15.85 -13.27 24.30
C ILE A 109 -16.31 -11.81 24.24
N PRO A 110 -15.95 -10.96 25.23
CA PRO A 110 -16.41 -9.57 25.29
C PRO A 110 -16.07 -8.73 24.05
N LEU A 111 -15.00 -9.08 23.32
CA LEU A 111 -14.48 -8.39 22.14
C LEU A 111 -15.01 -8.95 20.81
N ILE A 112 -16.07 -9.77 20.82
CA ILE A 112 -16.55 -10.47 19.61
C ILE A 112 -16.76 -9.57 18.39
N TRP A 113 -17.39 -8.40 18.56
CA TRP A 113 -17.61 -7.44 17.47
C TRP A 113 -16.31 -6.91 16.87
N GLN A 114 -15.29 -6.69 17.71
CA GLN A 114 -13.96 -6.32 17.25
C GLN A 114 -13.34 -7.46 16.44
N TYR A 115 -13.46 -8.70 16.91
CA TYR A 115 -12.86 -9.86 16.25
C TYR A 115 -13.52 -10.18 14.89
N ILE A 116 -14.84 -10.05 14.80
CA ILE A 116 -15.55 -10.12 13.51
C ILE A 116 -15.05 -8.99 12.59
N GLY A 117 -14.93 -7.76 13.13
CA GLY A 117 -14.41 -6.61 12.39
C GLY A 117 -12.95 -6.76 11.94
N GLU A 118 -12.09 -7.44 12.71
CA GLU A 118 -10.70 -7.74 12.34
C GLU A 118 -10.62 -8.64 11.10
N ILE A 119 -11.46 -9.67 11.06
CA ILE A 119 -11.51 -10.62 9.93
C ILE A 119 -12.11 -9.93 8.70
N LEU A 120 -13.26 -9.27 8.86
CA LEU A 120 -13.93 -8.57 7.77
C LEU A 120 -13.11 -7.38 7.26
N GLY A 121 -12.39 -6.67 8.12
CA GLY A 121 -11.49 -5.59 7.74
C GLY A 121 -10.37 -6.09 6.82
N ALA A 122 -9.74 -7.21 7.17
CA ALA A 122 -8.76 -7.85 6.28
C ALA A 122 -9.38 -8.31 4.95
N PHE A 123 -10.60 -8.87 4.98
CA PHE A 123 -11.32 -9.29 3.78
C PHE A 123 -11.69 -8.14 2.84
N VAL A 124 -12.23 -7.02 3.33
CA VAL A 124 -12.58 -5.87 2.47
C VAL A 124 -11.37 -5.01 2.10
N GLY A 125 -10.24 -5.19 2.79
CA GLY A 125 -8.99 -4.50 2.53
C GLY A 125 -8.23 -5.01 1.29
N THR A 126 -8.64 -6.13 0.69
CA THR A 126 -7.98 -6.73 -0.48
C THR A 126 -8.49 -6.18 -1.81
N SER A 127 -9.82 -6.01 -1.96
CA SER A 127 -10.47 -5.68 -3.23
C SER A 127 -11.77 -4.86 -3.08
N THR A 128 -12.12 -4.12 -4.14
CA THR A 128 -13.40 -3.38 -4.24
C THR A 128 -14.62 -4.31 -4.21
N SER A 129 -14.54 -5.52 -4.80
CA SER A 129 -15.66 -6.47 -4.82
C SER A 129 -16.06 -6.90 -3.41
N ASN A 130 -15.08 -7.08 -2.52
CA ASN A 130 -15.35 -7.42 -1.13
C ASN A 130 -15.96 -6.24 -0.36
N MET A 131 -15.51 -5.02 -0.64
CA MET A 131 -16.08 -3.79 -0.07
C MET A 131 -17.59 -3.68 -0.38
N ALA A 132 -18.01 -4.03 -1.60
CA ALA A 132 -19.42 -4.04 -2.01
C ALA A 132 -20.31 -4.95 -1.13
N LEU A 133 -19.74 -5.98 -0.51
CA LEU A 133 -20.46 -6.91 0.36
C LEU A 133 -20.79 -6.33 1.74
N LEU A 134 -20.23 -5.18 2.11
CA LEU A 134 -20.59 -4.53 3.38
C LEU A 134 -22.07 -4.19 3.43
N LYS A 135 -22.70 -3.78 2.32
CA LYS A 135 -24.12 -3.43 2.32
C LYS A 135 -25.02 -4.57 2.84
N PRO A 136 -25.04 -5.76 2.23
CA PRO A 136 -25.83 -6.87 2.78
C PRO A 136 -25.33 -7.37 4.15
N ILE A 137 -24.04 -7.27 4.48
CA ILE A 137 -23.54 -7.64 5.82
C ILE A 137 -24.14 -6.73 6.91
N PHE A 138 -24.24 -5.43 6.63
CA PHE A 138 -24.75 -4.45 7.58
C PHE A 138 -26.26 -4.52 7.76
N GLU A 139 -27.01 -5.07 6.80
CA GLU A 139 -28.45 -5.35 6.94
C GLU A 139 -28.75 -6.34 8.07
N CYS A 140 -27.80 -7.24 8.41
CA CYS A 140 -27.93 -8.20 9.50
C CYS A 140 -27.45 -7.64 10.86
N ALA A 141 -26.77 -6.48 10.89
CA ALA A 141 -26.13 -5.97 12.09
C ALA A 141 -27.14 -5.27 13.04
N PRO A 142 -27.07 -5.49 14.38
CA PRO A 142 -27.92 -4.78 15.33
C PRO A 142 -27.69 -3.26 15.34
N ASP A 143 -28.76 -2.48 15.43
CA ASP A 143 -28.71 -1.00 15.45
C ASP A 143 -27.78 -0.44 16.54
N ASP A 144 -27.72 -1.07 17.72
CA ASP A 144 -26.86 -0.63 18.84
C ASP A 144 -25.37 -0.98 18.64
N LYS A 145 -25.05 -1.78 17.61
CA LYS A 145 -23.70 -2.25 17.29
C LYS A 145 -23.17 -1.77 15.96
N VAL A 146 -24.05 -1.35 15.05
CA VAL A 146 -23.69 -1.02 13.66
C VAL A 146 -22.55 0.01 13.54
N LYS A 147 -22.53 1.05 14.38
CA LYS A 147 -21.43 2.05 14.40
C LYS A 147 -20.10 1.45 14.83
N GLN A 148 -20.12 0.73 15.94
CA GLN A 148 -18.93 0.10 16.51
C GLN A 148 -18.38 -0.95 15.53
N PHE A 149 -19.27 -1.69 14.87
CA PHE A 149 -18.91 -2.68 13.89
C PHE A 149 -18.24 -2.05 12.65
N PHE A 150 -18.81 -0.96 12.13
CA PHE A 150 -18.18 -0.15 11.07
C PHE A 150 -16.79 0.34 11.44
N GLN A 151 -16.63 0.92 12.62
CA GLN A 151 -15.35 1.41 13.12
C GLN A 151 -14.28 0.31 13.10
N PHE A 152 -14.63 -0.89 13.60
CA PHE A 152 -13.69 -2.01 13.58
C PHE A 152 -13.34 -2.44 12.16
N ILE A 153 -14.33 -2.66 11.29
CA ILE A 153 -14.08 -3.08 9.90
C ILE A 153 -13.16 -2.09 9.18
N ILE A 154 -13.48 -0.80 9.17
CA ILE A 154 -12.70 0.21 8.45
C ILE A 154 -11.30 0.35 9.04
N ARG A 155 -11.17 0.42 10.37
CA ARG A 155 -9.85 0.49 11.02
C ARG A 155 -8.97 -0.68 10.60
N TYR A 156 -9.48 -1.91 10.67
CA TYR A 156 -8.68 -3.08 10.32
C TYR A 156 -8.44 -3.23 8.82
N ALA A 157 -9.34 -2.73 7.97
CA ALA A 157 -9.08 -2.60 6.55
C ALA A 157 -7.89 -1.66 6.28
N THR A 158 -7.78 -0.53 6.99
CA THR A 158 -6.63 0.39 6.89
C THR A 158 -5.36 -0.10 7.58
N GLU A 159 -5.44 -1.13 8.44
CA GLU A 159 -4.24 -1.81 8.94
C GLU A 159 -3.76 -2.90 7.99
N PHE A 160 -4.70 -3.51 7.25
CA PHE A 160 -4.41 -4.54 6.26
C PHE A 160 -3.86 -3.94 4.95
N SER A 161 -4.47 -2.83 4.52
CA SER A 161 -4.18 -2.09 3.29
C SER A 161 -3.87 -0.62 3.62
N SER A 162 -3.60 0.23 2.64
CA SER A 162 -3.39 1.66 2.88
C SER A 162 -4.71 2.43 2.99
N GLN A 163 -4.71 3.54 3.73
CA GLN A 163 -5.88 4.42 3.84
C GLN A 163 -6.40 4.87 2.46
N THR A 164 -5.50 5.24 1.54
CA THR A 164 -5.84 5.62 0.16
C THR A 164 -6.53 4.50 -0.61
N ARG A 165 -6.07 3.26 -0.46
CA ARG A 165 -6.66 2.10 -1.14
C ARG A 165 -8.04 1.75 -0.57
N ILE A 166 -8.24 1.89 0.74
CA ILE A 166 -9.57 1.73 1.35
C ILE A 166 -10.53 2.82 0.86
N GLN A 167 -10.05 4.06 0.73
CA GLN A 167 -10.84 5.15 0.17
C GLN A 167 -11.24 4.87 -1.29
N SER A 168 -10.31 4.40 -2.13
CA SER A 168 -10.61 4.08 -3.52
C SER A 168 -11.59 2.91 -3.66
N PHE A 169 -11.46 1.87 -2.82
CA PHE A 169 -12.41 0.76 -2.76
C PHE A 169 -13.81 1.21 -2.34
N TRP A 170 -13.89 2.07 -1.32
CA TRP A 170 -15.14 2.66 -0.88
C TRP A 170 -15.81 3.47 -2.01
N GLN A 171 -15.08 4.40 -2.62
CA GLN A 171 -15.61 5.22 -3.72
C GLN A 171 -16.07 4.37 -4.91
N SER A 172 -15.32 3.31 -5.23
CA SER A 172 -15.62 2.40 -6.33
C SER A 172 -16.80 1.47 -6.04
N SER A 173 -17.15 1.26 -4.77
CA SER A 173 -18.26 0.39 -4.37
C SER A 173 -19.64 0.94 -4.71
N GLY A 174 -19.74 2.26 -4.91
CA GLY A 174 -20.97 2.94 -5.32
C GLY A 174 -22.06 3.09 -4.25
N PHE A 175 -21.80 2.67 -3.01
CA PHE A 175 -22.72 2.91 -1.88
C PHE A 175 -22.21 4.04 -0.96
N SER A 176 -23.13 4.64 -0.23
CA SER A 176 -22.88 5.71 0.74
C SER A 176 -22.90 5.19 2.18
N LEU A 177 -22.44 5.99 3.15
CA LEU A 177 -22.53 5.59 4.57
C LEU A 177 -23.97 5.30 5.00
N ASN A 178 -24.93 6.04 4.43
CA ASN A 178 -26.35 5.88 4.73
C ASN A 178 -26.94 4.56 4.20
N ASP A 179 -26.25 3.88 3.28
CA ASP A 179 -26.62 2.53 2.85
C ASP A 179 -26.24 1.46 3.88
N LEU A 180 -25.31 1.76 4.80
CA LEU A 180 -24.85 0.84 5.84
C LEU A 180 -25.39 1.19 7.23
N ILE A 181 -25.51 2.48 7.53
CA ILE A 181 -25.89 2.98 8.86
C ILE A 181 -27.03 3.98 8.69
N ARG A 182 -28.11 3.81 9.47
CA ARG A 182 -29.24 4.74 9.45
C ARG A 182 -28.79 6.15 9.85
N ALA A 183 -29.29 7.17 9.15
CA ALA A 183 -28.85 8.56 9.32
C ALA A 183 -29.08 9.11 10.74
N ASP A 184 -30.09 8.63 11.47
CA ASP A 184 -30.36 9.00 12.86
C ASP A 184 -29.32 8.48 13.84
N LEU A 185 -28.60 7.42 13.45
CA LEU A 185 -27.49 6.92 14.24
C LEU A 185 -26.26 7.79 13.99
N ILE A 186 -25.98 8.25 12.77
CA ILE A 186 -24.73 8.98 12.44
C ILE A 186 -24.68 10.35 13.15
N ASP A 187 -23.66 10.57 13.99
CA ASP A 187 -23.40 11.85 14.65
C ASP A 187 -22.17 12.55 14.04
N SER A 188 -21.98 13.83 14.36
CA SER A 188 -20.87 14.63 13.82
C SER A 188 -19.49 14.11 14.23
N THR A 189 -19.37 13.43 15.37
CA THR A 189 -18.09 12.87 15.82
C THR A 189 -17.72 11.68 14.95
N PHE A 190 -18.67 10.79 14.71
CA PHE A 190 -18.52 9.65 13.81
C PHE A 190 -18.27 10.09 12.37
N SER A 191 -19.02 11.09 11.88
CA SER A 191 -18.82 11.61 10.53
C SER A 191 -17.43 12.22 10.34
N ASN A 192 -16.92 12.96 11.33
CA ASN A 192 -15.59 13.56 11.26
C ASN A 192 -14.47 12.51 11.34
N GLU A 193 -14.65 11.44 12.11
CA GLU A 193 -13.69 10.33 12.21
C GLU A 193 -13.42 9.68 10.84
N PHE A 194 -14.44 9.64 9.98
CA PHE A 194 -14.40 8.99 8.66
C PHE A 194 -14.56 9.96 7.48
N ASP A 195 -14.36 11.27 7.66
CA ASP A 195 -14.49 12.26 6.55
C ASP A 195 -13.55 11.91 5.39
N TRP A 196 -12.36 11.38 5.70
CA TRP A 196 -11.38 10.90 4.71
C TRP A 196 -11.92 9.78 3.81
N LEU A 197 -12.89 8.98 4.29
CA LEU A 197 -13.47 7.86 3.55
C LEU A 197 -14.58 8.33 2.60
N PHE A 198 -15.38 9.30 3.04
CA PHE A 198 -16.58 9.76 2.33
C PHE A 198 -16.35 10.95 1.41
N GLY A 199 -15.28 11.71 1.64
CA GLY A 199 -14.89 12.76 0.72
C GLY A 199 -14.80 12.19 -0.70
N THR A 200 -15.48 12.84 -1.66
CA THR A 200 -14.82 13.03 -2.95
C THR A 200 -13.44 13.61 -2.65
N PRO A 201 -12.40 13.34 -3.44
CA PRO A 201 -11.15 14.06 -3.27
C PRO A 201 -11.47 15.55 -3.35
N LYS A 202 -11.71 16.16 -2.18
CA LYS A 202 -11.55 17.59 -1.99
C LYS A 202 -10.13 17.79 -2.48
N ASN A 203 -9.89 18.89 -3.18
CA ASN A 203 -8.54 19.37 -3.44
C ASN A 203 -7.83 19.73 -2.11
N GLU A 204 -7.85 18.84 -1.12
CA GLU A 204 -6.85 18.71 -0.10
C GLU A 204 -5.68 18.05 -0.83
N SER A 205 -4.77 18.90 -1.33
CA SER A 205 -3.34 18.71 -1.13
C SER A 205 -2.95 17.34 -0.56
N HIS A 206 -3.03 16.26 -1.35
CA HIS A 206 -2.29 15.06 -1.01
C HIS A 206 -0.83 15.44 -1.19
N SER A 207 -0.15 15.83 -0.12
CA SER A 207 1.30 15.99 -0.19
C SER A 207 1.89 14.65 -0.64
N PRO A 208 2.90 14.64 -1.52
CA PRO A 208 3.55 13.41 -1.93
C PRO A 208 4.06 12.65 -0.69
N CYS A 209 3.89 11.33 -0.66
CA CYS A 209 4.25 10.48 0.48
C CYS A 209 4.82 9.13 0.01
N ALA A 210 5.74 8.57 0.77
CA ALA A 210 6.25 7.23 0.54
C ALA A 210 5.16 6.16 0.74
N ASP A 211 5.19 5.12 -0.09
CA ASP A 211 4.43 3.90 0.08
C ASP A 211 5.18 2.93 1.01
N LEU A 212 4.56 2.60 2.14
CA LEU A 212 5.19 1.81 3.20
C LEU A 212 5.55 0.38 2.76
N GLN A 213 4.81 -0.20 1.81
CA GLN A 213 5.09 -1.56 1.33
C GLN A 213 6.25 -1.54 0.33
N LEU A 214 6.30 -0.55 -0.56
CA LEU A 214 7.44 -0.33 -1.44
C LEU A 214 8.73 -0.07 -0.64
N VAL A 215 8.67 0.76 0.42
CA VAL A 215 9.81 0.97 1.34
C VAL A 215 10.28 -0.37 1.94
N LYS A 216 9.37 -1.23 2.38
CA LYS A 216 9.72 -2.54 2.94
C LYS A 216 10.34 -3.47 1.90
N LEU A 217 9.81 -3.50 0.68
CA LEU A 217 10.36 -4.31 -0.41
C LEU A 217 11.78 -3.87 -0.76
N LEU A 218 11.99 -2.56 -0.91
CA LEU A 218 13.30 -1.97 -1.16
C LEU A 218 14.30 -2.28 -0.03
N LYS A 219 13.90 -2.11 1.23
CA LYS A 219 14.75 -2.47 2.39
C LYS A 219 15.07 -3.96 2.42
N SER A 220 14.07 -4.81 2.19
CA SER A 220 14.25 -6.27 2.17
C SER A 220 15.21 -6.68 1.07
N ALA A 221 15.14 -6.07 -0.11
CA ALA A 221 16.07 -6.33 -1.21
C ALA A 221 17.51 -5.93 -0.86
N ASN A 222 17.72 -5.04 0.11
CA ASN A 222 19.05 -4.61 0.53
C ASN A 222 19.67 -5.55 1.58
N ASP A 223 18.89 -6.44 2.19
CA ASP A 223 19.39 -7.45 3.11
C ASP A 223 20.10 -8.58 2.34
N GLN A 224 21.31 -8.95 2.78
CA GLN A 224 22.16 -9.94 2.10
C GLN A 224 21.57 -11.38 2.04
N GLY A 225 20.45 -11.63 2.73
CA GLY A 225 19.80 -12.94 2.82
C GLY A 225 18.52 -13.09 2.00
N THR A 226 18.10 -12.07 1.23
CA THR A 226 16.84 -12.10 0.47
C THR A 226 17.07 -12.23 -1.02
N THR A 227 16.06 -12.74 -1.73
CA THR A 227 16.07 -12.94 -3.19
C THR A 227 15.38 -11.83 -3.97
N ILE A 228 14.93 -10.75 -3.32
CA ILE A 228 14.11 -9.73 -3.97
C ILE A 228 14.97 -8.96 -4.98
N THR A 229 14.56 -9.03 -6.24
CA THR A 229 15.23 -8.47 -7.40
C THR A 229 14.59 -7.15 -7.85
N ASP A 230 15.32 -6.32 -8.60
CA ASP A 230 14.76 -5.07 -9.16
C ASP A 230 13.50 -5.32 -10.02
N PRO A 231 13.44 -6.36 -10.88
CA PRO A 231 12.22 -6.69 -11.61
C PRO A 231 11.00 -6.95 -10.72
N GLU A 232 11.16 -7.61 -9.56
CA GLU A 232 10.03 -7.85 -8.64
C GLU A 232 9.53 -6.54 -8.01
N ILE A 233 10.45 -5.62 -7.69
CA ILE A 233 10.08 -4.28 -7.19
C ILE A 233 9.35 -3.49 -8.29
N ILE A 234 9.84 -3.54 -9.53
CA ILE A 234 9.20 -2.87 -10.67
C ILE A 234 7.81 -3.46 -10.93
N THR A 235 7.65 -4.78 -10.87
CA THR A 235 6.35 -5.45 -10.99
C THR A 235 5.40 -4.99 -9.89
N TYR A 236 5.86 -4.92 -8.64
CA TYR A 236 5.06 -4.40 -7.54
C TYR A 236 4.54 -2.99 -7.85
N VAL A 237 5.42 -2.06 -8.25
CA VAL A 237 5.04 -0.69 -8.61
C VAL A 237 3.96 -0.69 -9.69
N ARG A 238 4.15 -1.47 -10.76
CA ARG A 238 3.21 -1.54 -11.90
C ARG A 238 1.85 -2.13 -11.53
N GLU A 239 1.81 -3.03 -10.56
CA GLU A 239 0.58 -3.70 -10.13
C GLU A 239 -0.17 -2.95 -9.02
N HIS A 240 0.54 -2.15 -8.22
CA HIS A 240 0.01 -1.59 -6.98
C HIS A 240 -0.03 -0.06 -6.93
N MET A 241 0.62 0.63 -7.86
CA MET A 241 0.63 2.09 -7.94
C MET A 241 0.05 2.53 -9.30
N ASP A 242 -0.84 3.53 -9.29
CA ASP A 242 -1.52 4.01 -10.49
C ASP A 242 -0.71 5.14 -11.16
N PRO A 243 -0.20 4.94 -12.39
CA PRO A 243 0.56 5.95 -13.13
C PRO A 243 -0.21 7.25 -13.41
N SER A 244 -1.54 7.24 -13.30
CA SER A 244 -2.37 8.43 -13.49
C SER A 244 -2.45 9.34 -12.26
N GLU A 245 -1.96 8.89 -11.10
CA GLU A 245 -1.90 9.71 -9.89
C GLU A 245 -0.94 10.88 -10.03
N LYS A 246 -1.36 12.07 -9.59
CA LYS A 246 -0.57 13.32 -9.63
C LYS A 246 0.84 13.15 -9.07
N PHE A 247 1.00 12.37 -8.00
CA PHE A 247 2.26 12.20 -7.29
C PHE A 247 2.90 10.83 -7.51
N TYR A 248 2.50 10.09 -8.55
CA TYR A 248 3.00 8.74 -8.83
C TYR A 248 4.53 8.62 -8.74
N ILE A 249 5.26 9.42 -9.54
CA ILE A 249 6.73 9.42 -9.52
C ILE A 249 7.28 9.85 -8.16
N ARG A 250 6.68 10.88 -7.54
CA ARG A 250 7.17 11.39 -6.26
C ARG A 250 7.04 10.35 -5.15
N ASN A 251 5.91 9.65 -5.08
CA ASN A 251 5.67 8.63 -4.08
C ASN A 251 6.68 7.47 -4.21
N ILE A 252 7.03 7.10 -5.44
CA ILE A 252 8.04 6.07 -5.72
C ILE A 252 9.43 6.53 -5.28
N VAL A 253 9.86 7.74 -5.67
CA VAL A 253 11.17 8.29 -5.30
C VAL A 253 11.28 8.50 -3.79
N LEU A 254 10.23 8.99 -3.13
CA LEU A 254 10.18 9.11 -1.67
C LEU A 254 10.32 7.75 -0.98
N SER A 255 9.66 6.71 -1.49
CA SER A 255 9.78 5.34 -0.96
C SER A 255 11.20 4.80 -1.10
N TYR A 256 11.83 5.07 -2.24
CA TYR A 256 13.24 4.76 -2.48
C TYR A 256 14.18 5.48 -1.51
N LEU A 257 14.00 6.80 -1.32
CA LEU A 257 14.84 7.58 -0.40
C LEU A 257 14.66 7.13 1.06
N GLU A 258 13.42 6.85 1.49
CA GLU A 258 13.15 6.30 2.83
C GLU A 258 13.75 4.90 3.04
N ALA A 259 13.86 4.10 1.99
CA ALA A 259 14.53 2.80 2.05
C ALA A 259 16.05 2.94 2.21
N CYS A 260 16.65 4.00 1.68
CA CYS A 260 18.09 4.26 1.76
C CYS A 260 18.53 4.90 3.08
N LEU A 261 17.61 5.43 3.90
CA LEU A 261 17.95 6.02 5.20
C LEU A 261 18.56 5.01 6.17
N ILE A 262 19.64 5.41 6.85
CA ILE A 262 20.23 4.64 7.94
C ILE A 262 19.29 4.71 9.16
N ASN A 263 18.74 3.55 9.54
CA ASN A 263 17.86 3.45 10.70
C ASN A 263 18.57 3.94 11.98
N ARG A 264 17.89 4.83 12.73
CA ARG A 264 18.36 5.38 14.03
C ARG A 264 19.65 6.20 13.97
N ASP A 265 20.04 6.70 12.79
CA ASP A 265 21.12 7.68 12.70
C ASP A 265 20.60 9.09 13.03
N PRO A 266 21.10 9.77 14.08
CA PRO A 266 20.68 11.13 14.41
C PRO A 266 21.06 12.15 13.33
N GLN A 267 22.03 11.82 12.46
CA GLN A 267 22.45 12.66 11.33
C GLN A 267 21.62 12.41 10.06
N LYS A 268 20.64 11.48 10.11
CA LYS A 268 19.72 11.15 9.01
C LYS A 268 20.44 10.80 7.70
N LYS A 269 21.59 10.11 7.76
CA LYS A 269 22.40 9.76 6.58
C LYS A 269 21.73 8.74 5.65
N ILE A 270 22.16 8.75 4.39
CA ILE A 270 21.76 7.83 3.32
C ILE A 270 22.86 6.77 3.12
N GLN A 271 22.45 5.53 2.86
CA GLN A 271 23.33 4.44 2.43
C GLN A 271 23.60 4.58 0.93
N GLU A 272 24.70 5.24 0.56
CA GLU A 272 25.02 5.59 -0.83
C GLU A 272 25.19 4.37 -1.75
N ASP A 273 25.79 3.29 -1.23
CA ASP A 273 25.99 2.04 -1.93
C ASP A 273 24.66 1.38 -2.32
N ILE A 274 23.70 1.40 -1.39
CA ILE A 274 22.33 0.94 -1.62
C ILE A 274 21.60 1.84 -2.61
N ALA A 275 21.73 3.17 -2.45
CA ALA A 275 21.09 4.13 -3.35
C ALA A 275 21.56 3.86 -4.80
N LYS A 276 22.86 3.87 -5.05
CA LYS A 276 23.43 3.60 -6.38
C LYS A 276 23.00 2.24 -6.93
N LYS A 277 23.11 1.18 -6.12
CA LYS A 277 22.71 -0.19 -6.52
C LYS A 277 21.26 -0.26 -7.01
N ARG A 278 20.34 0.46 -6.36
CA ARG A 278 18.90 0.38 -6.66
C ARG A 278 18.41 1.44 -7.63
N MET A 279 19.29 2.24 -8.21
CA MET A 279 18.90 3.26 -9.20
C MET A 279 18.26 2.65 -10.45
N THR A 280 18.63 1.42 -10.80
CA THR A 280 18.02 0.62 -11.89
C THR A 280 16.50 0.59 -11.83
N VAL A 281 15.91 0.52 -10.63
CA VAL A 281 14.45 0.57 -10.41
C VAL A 281 13.90 1.92 -10.84
N LEU A 282 14.49 3.02 -10.37
CA LEU A 282 14.06 4.38 -10.71
C LEU A 282 14.25 4.68 -12.20
N ASN A 283 15.40 4.32 -12.78
CA ASN A 283 15.68 4.49 -14.20
C ASN A 283 14.64 3.76 -15.08
N THR A 284 14.19 2.57 -14.67
CA THR A 284 13.15 1.83 -15.42
C THR A 284 11.77 2.48 -15.32
N ILE A 285 11.47 3.19 -14.23
CA ILE A 285 10.16 3.81 -13.98
C ILE A 285 10.09 5.20 -14.61
N ILE A 286 11.14 6.00 -14.42
CA ILE A 286 11.27 7.37 -14.94
C ILE A 286 11.48 7.35 -16.45
N ASP A 287 12.25 6.37 -16.96
CA ASP A 287 12.36 6.07 -18.39
C ASP A 287 12.77 7.28 -19.23
N HIS A 288 13.67 8.11 -18.68
CA HIS A 288 14.17 9.36 -19.28
C HIS A 288 13.07 10.33 -19.76
N LYS A 289 11.89 10.26 -19.16
CA LYS A 289 10.79 11.20 -19.44
C LYS A 289 11.03 12.47 -18.67
N PHE A 290 11.24 13.56 -19.39
CA PHE A 290 11.55 14.87 -18.83
C PHE A 290 10.61 15.28 -17.69
N GLU A 291 9.30 15.11 -17.86
CA GLU A 291 8.32 15.45 -16.82
C GLU A 291 8.47 14.57 -15.57
N ALA A 292 8.81 13.29 -15.73
CA ALA A 292 9.06 12.37 -14.62
C ALA A 292 10.37 12.69 -13.90
N GLU A 293 11.42 13.07 -14.63
CA GLU A 293 12.69 13.52 -14.05
C GLU A 293 12.48 14.75 -13.16
N ILE A 294 11.71 15.74 -13.62
CA ILE A 294 11.33 16.91 -12.81
C ILE A 294 10.58 16.48 -11.54
N GLN A 295 9.63 15.54 -11.64
CA GLN A 295 8.95 15.01 -10.45
C GLN A 295 9.92 14.33 -9.48
N ALA A 296 10.96 13.64 -9.98
CA ALA A 296 12.00 13.07 -9.12
C ALA A 296 12.80 14.14 -8.38
N VAL A 297 13.12 15.27 -9.02
CA VAL A 297 13.78 16.41 -8.36
C VAL A 297 12.88 17.01 -7.28
N TYR A 298 11.58 17.21 -7.54
CA TYR A 298 10.64 17.64 -6.51
C TYR A 298 10.55 16.66 -5.34
N ALA A 299 10.60 15.34 -5.60
CA ALA A 299 10.62 14.34 -4.54
C ALA A 299 11.88 14.44 -3.66
N ILE A 300 13.05 14.73 -4.24
CA ILE A 300 14.28 15.04 -3.48
C ILE A 300 14.06 16.28 -2.61
N GLN A 301 13.48 17.35 -3.17
CA GLN A 301 13.13 18.56 -2.41
C GLN A 301 12.20 18.23 -1.23
N ASN A 302 11.10 17.51 -1.47
CA ASN A 302 10.15 17.11 -0.44
C ASN A 302 10.84 16.27 0.66
N PHE A 303 11.69 15.33 0.26
CA PHE A 303 12.42 14.46 1.19
C PHE A 303 13.39 15.22 2.09
N VAL A 304 14.24 16.06 1.51
CA VAL A 304 15.23 16.86 2.26
C VAL A 304 14.53 17.82 3.22
N THR A 305 13.43 18.43 2.77
CA THR A 305 12.61 19.35 3.57
C THR A 305 11.95 18.63 4.74
N LYS A 306 11.35 17.45 4.51
CA LYS A 306 10.80 16.57 5.57
C LYS A 306 11.85 16.19 6.62
N LEU A 307 13.11 16.07 6.22
CA LEU A 307 14.23 15.79 7.12
C LEU A 307 14.83 17.03 7.78
N GLU A 308 14.25 18.22 7.57
CA GLU A 308 14.71 19.51 8.09
C GLU A 308 16.11 19.89 7.59
N HIS A 309 16.38 19.62 6.31
CA HIS A 309 17.61 19.98 5.60
C HIS A 309 18.91 19.48 6.27
N PRO A 310 19.13 18.15 6.37
CA PRO A 310 20.38 17.62 6.90
C PRO A 310 21.59 18.12 6.08
N PRO A 311 22.74 18.42 6.71
CA PRO A 311 23.90 18.98 6.02
C PRO A 311 24.34 18.12 4.84
N LYS A 312 24.52 18.76 3.67
CA LYS A 312 24.98 18.15 2.40
C LYS A 312 24.03 17.10 1.79
N MET A 313 22.84 16.86 2.36
CA MET A 313 21.92 15.84 1.87
C MET A 313 21.44 16.10 0.43
N ALA A 314 20.93 17.30 0.16
CA ALA A 314 20.44 17.65 -1.18
C ALA A 314 21.55 17.54 -2.24
N ARG A 315 22.75 18.04 -1.91
CA ARG A 315 23.92 17.94 -2.78
C ARG A 315 24.25 16.48 -3.10
N LEU A 316 24.35 15.64 -2.08
CA LEU A 316 24.61 14.21 -2.25
C LEU A 316 23.57 13.53 -3.13
N LEU A 317 22.28 13.83 -2.91
CA LEU A 317 21.21 13.23 -3.71
C LEU A 317 21.24 13.72 -5.16
N PHE A 318 21.56 14.98 -5.42
CA PHE A 318 21.74 15.50 -6.78
C PHE A 318 22.92 14.82 -7.47
N ASP A 319 24.08 14.69 -6.80
CA ASP A 319 25.24 13.97 -7.34
C ASP A 319 24.84 12.52 -7.70
N ILE A 320 24.16 11.78 -6.81
CA ILE A 320 23.73 10.40 -7.06
C ILE A 320 22.75 10.30 -8.24
N PHE A 321 21.71 11.14 -8.28
CA PHE A 321 20.67 11.06 -9.32
C PHE A 321 21.21 11.48 -10.69
N TYR A 322 22.15 12.42 -10.72
CA TYR A 322 22.84 12.83 -11.95
C TYR A 322 23.83 11.77 -12.44
N ASP A 323 24.75 11.31 -11.58
CA ASP A 323 25.80 10.34 -11.95
C ASP A 323 25.22 9.01 -12.44
N GLU A 324 24.12 8.56 -11.82
CA GLU A 324 23.42 7.32 -12.18
C GLU A 324 22.38 7.51 -13.30
N LYS A 325 22.41 8.68 -13.97
CA LYS A 325 21.59 9.03 -15.15
C LYS A 325 20.07 8.95 -14.92
N CYS A 326 19.65 9.20 -13.70
CA CYS A 326 18.24 9.19 -13.32
C CYS A 326 17.55 10.52 -13.61
N VAL A 327 18.29 11.62 -13.53
CA VAL A 327 17.80 12.97 -13.83
C VAL A 327 18.82 13.67 -14.72
N SER A 328 18.35 14.27 -15.80
CA SER A 328 19.16 15.07 -16.72
C SER A 328 19.50 16.45 -16.16
N GLU A 329 20.55 17.05 -16.73
CA GLU A 329 20.90 18.45 -16.50
C GLU A 329 19.73 19.40 -16.80
N ASP A 330 19.03 19.17 -17.90
CA ASP A 330 17.87 19.97 -18.30
C ASP A 330 16.77 19.94 -17.24
N ALA A 331 16.45 18.77 -16.68
CA ALA A 331 15.42 18.64 -15.65
C ALA A 331 15.82 19.36 -14.34
N LEU A 332 17.11 19.32 -13.97
CA LEU A 332 17.64 20.02 -12.80
C LEU A 332 17.59 21.54 -12.99
N PHE A 333 17.95 22.05 -14.17
CA PHE A 333 17.85 23.47 -14.48
C PHE A 333 16.41 23.94 -14.64
N GLU A 334 15.51 23.11 -15.17
CA GLU A 334 14.08 23.44 -15.26
C GLU A 334 13.47 23.58 -13.87
N TRP A 335 13.75 22.64 -12.96
CA TRP A 335 13.35 22.75 -11.55
C TRP A 335 13.90 24.03 -10.90
N LEU A 336 15.16 24.39 -11.18
CA LEU A 336 15.82 25.57 -10.61
C LEU A 336 15.26 26.90 -11.15
N ARG A 337 15.03 27.00 -12.47
CA ARG A 337 14.69 28.26 -13.16
C ARG A 337 13.18 28.52 -13.18
N ASN A 338 12.38 27.46 -13.26
CA ASN A 338 10.93 27.52 -13.42
C ASN A 338 10.21 26.71 -12.32
N PRO A 339 10.36 27.07 -11.04
CA PRO A 339 9.72 26.34 -9.96
C PRO A 339 8.19 26.43 -10.05
N ASP A 340 7.54 25.30 -9.84
CA ASP A 340 6.09 25.19 -9.75
C ASP A 340 5.61 26.00 -8.53
N GLN A 341 4.74 26.97 -8.77
CA GLN A 341 4.22 27.86 -7.74
C GLN A 341 3.43 27.12 -6.65
N SER A 342 2.93 25.91 -6.96
CA SER A 342 2.27 25.04 -6.00
C SER A 342 3.24 24.19 -5.15
N GLU A 343 4.54 24.23 -5.44
CA GLU A 343 5.59 23.36 -4.85
C GLU A 343 6.76 24.17 -4.28
N THR A 344 6.46 25.30 -3.64
CA THR A 344 7.47 26.25 -3.16
C THR A 344 8.15 25.85 -1.84
N GLU A 345 7.57 24.91 -1.10
CA GLU A 345 8.08 24.51 0.22
C GLU A 345 9.45 23.84 0.12
N GLY A 346 10.45 24.42 0.78
CA GLY A 346 11.81 23.90 0.83
C GLY A 346 12.67 24.18 -0.41
N HIS A 347 12.09 24.70 -1.50
CA HIS A 347 12.79 24.98 -2.76
C HIS A 347 14.04 25.84 -2.55
N SER A 348 13.88 27.04 -1.97
CA SER A 348 15.00 27.97 -1.75
C SER A 348 16.10 27.39 -0.86
N ALA A 349 15.75 26.56 0.12
CA ALA A 349 16.74 25.94 0.99
C ALA A 349 17.55 24.86 0.25
N VAL A 350 16.87 24.06 -0.59
CA VAL A 350 17.52 23.06 -1.45
C VAL A 350 18.41 23.77 -2.48
N GLU A 351 17.90 24.77 -3.19
CA GLU A 351 18.64 25.63 -4.13
C GLU A 351 19.93 26.17 -3.51
N ILE A 352 19.84 26.80 -2.34
CA ILE A 352 21.02 27.35 -1.64
C ILE A 352 22.02 26.24 -1.32
N SER A 353 21.54 25.08 -0.87
CA SER A 353 22.41 23.96 -0.49
C SER A 353 23.05 23.23 -1.68
N THR A 354 22.51 23.39 -2.89
CA THR A 354 23.00 22.78 -4.14
C THR A 354 23.66 23.78 -5.08
N LYS A 355 23.86 25.04 -4.67
CA LYS A 355 24.50 26.08 -5.49
C LYS A 355 25.85 25.64 -6.11
N ASP A 356 26.70 24.97 -5.33
CA ASP A 356 28.00 24.50 -5.81
C ASP A 356 27.86 23.39 -6.86
N PHE A 357 26.73 22.67 -6.89
CA PHE A 357 26.45 21.63 -7.90
C PHE A 357 26.12 22.28 -9.23
N PHE A 358 25.22 23.25 -9.23
CA PHE A 358 24.87 24.00 -10.45
C PHE A 358 26.04 24.84 -10.97
N THR A 359 26.86 25.39 -10.08
CA THR A 359 28.09 26.10 -10.50
C THR A 359 29.03 25.16 -11.24
N TRP A 360 29.19 23.93 -10.74
CA TRP A 360 30.00 22.91 -11.39
C TRP A 360 29.42 22.48 -12.75
N LEU A 361 28.10 22.27 -12.86
CA LEU A 361 27.45 21.93 -14.14
C LEU A 361 27.73 23.00 -15.21
N THR A 362 27.52 24.28 -14.89
CA THR A 362 27.75 25.38 -15.83
C THR A 362 29.23 25.55 -16.20
N GLN A 363 30.15 25.33 -15.27
CA GLN A 363 31.59 25.40 -15.55
C GLN A 363 32.04 24.27 -16.50
N ALA A 364 31.53 23.05 -16.29
CA ALA A 364 31.81 21.93 -17.18
C ALA A 364 31.29 22.19 -18.61
N GLU A 365 30.14 22.83 -18.75
CA GLU A 365 29.59 23.24 -20.06
C GLU A 365 30.49 24.27 -20.77
N THR A 366 30.97 25.29 -20.03
CA THR A 366 31.83 26.35 -20.59
C THR A 366 33.19 25.81 -21.05
N GLU A 367 33.79 24.88 -20.28
CA GLU A 367 35.07 24.24 -20.63
C GLU A 367 34.96 23.32 -21.87
N VAL A 368 33.79 22.71 -22.11
CA VAL A 368 33.53 21.88 -23.29
C VAL A 368 33.34 22.75 -24.53
N GLU A 369 32.57 23.85 -24.43
CA GLU A 369 32.40 24.81 -25.54
C GLU A 369 33.73 25.48 -25.94
N GLU A 370 34.54 25.92 -24.97
CA GLU A 370 35.88 26.48 -25.25
C GLU A 370 36.81 25.43 -25.89
N GLY A 371 36.72 24.17 -25.46
CA GLY A 371 37.46 23.06 -26.05
C GLY A 371 37.02 22.75 -27.49
N GLU A 372 35.71 22.70 -27.76
CA GLU A 372 35.16 22.47 -29.09
C GLU A 372 35.50 23.61 -30.06
N GLU A 373 35.44 24.88 -29.62
CA GLU A 373 35.90 26.02 -30.42
C GLU A 373 37.41 25.94 -30.70
N GLU A 374 38.25 25.53 -29.74
CA GLU A 374 39.68 25.30 -29.97
C GLU A 374 39.93 24.16 -30.97
N TRP A 375 39.19 23.05 -30.88
CA TRP A 375 39.29 21.92 -31.81
C TRP A 375 38.78 22.27 -33.22
N GLU A 376 37.67 22.98 -33.36
CA GLU A 376 37.17 23.44 -34.66
C GLU A 376 38.13 24.45 -35.32
N ASN A 377 38.71 25.36 -34.52
CA ASN A 377 39.74 26.28 -35.01
C ASN A 377 41.02 25.56 -35.44
N LEU A 378 41.40 24.44 -34.80
CA LEU A 378 42.53 23.61 -35.23
C LEU A 378 42.25 22.85 -36.54
N ILE A 379 41.00 22.45 -36.80
CA ILE A 379 40.59 21.78 -38.04
C ILE A 379 40.48 22.79 -39.22
N LEU A 380 40.08 24.03 -38.95
CA LEU A 380 39.97 25.08 -39.97
C LEU A 380 41.32 25.70 -40.39
N VAL A 381 42.38 25.48 -39.60
CA VAL A 381 43.74 25.99 -39.84
C VAL A 381 44.68 24.91 -40.42
N SER A 382 44.23 23.65 -40.54
CA SER A 382 44.92 22.55 -41.24
C SER A 382 44.38 22.32 -42.66
#